data_AF-A0A2W1MVP8-F1
#
_entry.id   AF-A0A2W1MVP8-F1
#
_cell.length_a   1.000
_cell.length_b   1.000
_cell.length_c   1.000
_cell.angle_alpha   90.00
_cell.angle_beta   90.00
_cell.angle_gamma   90.00
#
_symmetry.space_group_name_H-M   'P 1'
#
loop_
_entity.id
_entity.type
_entity.pdbx_description
1 polymer ?
#
loop_
_entity_poly.entity_id
_entity_poly.type
_entity_poly.pdbx_seq_one_letter_code
_entity_poly.pdbx_strand_id
1 'polypeptide(L)'
;MKLELDKYRNRLFDILLNENHHCRFVEFIEELHKNTFSKKEIYELFLEFHKEIQIDTRINNNESVYNRLSDFMDGFVDQGMSFKILPTESYK
;
A
#
# COMPACT_ATOMS: atom_id res chain seq x y z
N MET A 1 -16.06 2.50 7.36
CA MET A 1 -15.94 1.22 8.10
C MET A 1 -14.45 1.07 8.31
N LYS A 2 -13.92 1.20 9.54
CA LYS A 2 -12.48 1.41 9.68
C LYS A 2 -11.70 0.18 9.22
N LEU A 3 -10.74 0.39 8.32
CA LEU A 3 -9.73 -0.59 7.94
C LEU A 3 -8.83 -0.84 9.15
N GLU A 4 -8.67 -2.10 9.56
CA GLU A 4 -7.88 -2.47 10.73
C GLU A 4 -6.56 -3.10 10.27
N LEU A 5 -5.43 -2.53 10.71
CA LEU A 5 -4.10 -3.03 10.35
C LEU A 5 -3.92 -4.50 10.70
N ASP A 6 -4.39 -4.96 11.87
CA ASP A 6 -4.27 -6.36 12.30
C ASP A 6 -4.80 -7.38 11.27
N LYS A 7 -5.83 -7.02 10.50
CA LYS A 7 -6.40 -7.90 9.47
C LYS A 7 -5.50 -8.06 8.26
N TYR A 8 -4.68 -7.05 7.96
CA TYR A 8 -3.88 -6.99 6.74
C TYR A 8 -2.37 -7.01 7.01
N ARG A 9 -1.95 -6.91 8.27
CA ARG A 9 -0.56 -6.82 8.73
C ARG A 9 0.34 -7.85 8.05
N ASN A 10 0.02 -9.14 8.20
CA ASN A 10 0.85 -10.21 7.63
C ASN A 10 0.91 -10.12 6.09
N ARG A 11 -0.21 -9.81 5.44
CA ARG A 11 -0.27 -9.65 3.99
C ARG A 11 0.56 -8.45 3.52
N LEU A 12 0.55 -7.33 4.25
CA LEU A 12 1.37 -6.16 3.95
C LEU A 12 2.86 -6.48 4.07
N PHE A 13 3.26 -7.23 5.09
CA PHE A 13 4.63 -7.73 5.21
C PHE A 13 5.01 -8.67 4.06
N ASP A 14 4.15 -9.61 3.70
CA ASP A 14 4.39 -10.52 2.57
C ASP A 14 4.54 -9.77 1.24
N ILE A 15 3.71 -8.74 1.02
CA ILE A 15 3.80 -7.86 -0.14
C ILE A 15 5.13 -7.10 -0.13
N LEU A 16 5.48 -6.50 1.00
CA LEU A 16 6.66 -5.66 1.15
C LEU A 16 7.97 -6.43 0.96
N LEU A 17 8.02 -7.68 1.44
CA LEU A 17 9.18 -8.57 1.30
C LEU A 17 9.29 -9.20 -0.09
N ASN A 18 8.24 -9.10 -0.91
CA ASN A 18 8.24 -9.61 -2.27
C ASN A 18 9.10 -8.72 -3.20
N GLU A 19 9.81 -9.33 -4.16
CA GLU A 19 10.56 -8.57 -5.17
C GLU A 19 9.63 -7.69 -6.00
N ASN A 20 8.41 -8.15 -6.28
CA ASN A 20 7.38 -7.43 -7.04
C ASN A 20 6.40 -6.65 -6.15
N HIS A 21 6.87 -6.17 -4.98
CA HIS A 21 6.10 -5.42 -3.98
C HIS A 21 5.24 -4.30 -4.59
N HIS A 22 5.75 -3.54 -5.56
CA HIS A 22 5.01 -2.44 -6.17
C HIS A 22 3.73 -2.92 -6.87
N CYS A 23 3.80 -3.92 -7.75
CA CYS A 23 2.60 -4.46 -8.42
C CYS A 23 1.62 -5.05 -7.40
N ARG A 24 2.14 -5.74 -6.38
CA ARG A 24 1.35 -6.36 -5.32
C ARG A 24 0.63 -5.33 -4.44
N PHE A 25 1.25 -4.18 -4.15
CA PHE A 25 0.60 -3.09 -3.44
C PHE A 25 -0.51 -2.45 -4.30
N VAL A 26 -0.30 -2.29 -5.60
CA VAL A 26 -1.34 -1.80 -6.52
C VAL A 26 -2.53 -2.76 -6.55
N GLU A 27 -2.29 -4.08 -6.73
CA GLU A 27 -3.34 -5.11 -6.67
C GLU A 27 -4.12 -5.06 -5.35
N PHE A 28 -3.42 -4.88 -4.23
CA PHE A 28 -4.03 -4.79 -2.92
C PHE A 28 -4.91 -3.55 -2.76
N ILE A 29 -4.46 -2.38 -3.26
CA ILE A 29 -5.26 -1.16 -3.27
C ILE A 29 -6.52 -1.33 -4.11
N GLU A 30 -6.41 -1.95 -5.29
CA GLU A 30 -7.58 -2.24 -6.14
C GLU A 30 -8.57 -3.17 -5.44
N GLU A 31 -8.10 -4.18 -4.71
CA GLU A 31 -8.94 -5.06 -3.92
C GLU A 31 -9.66 -4.31 -2.80
N LEU A 32 -8.95 -3.46 -2.04
CA LEU A 32 -9.57 -2.64 -1.00
C LEU A 32 -10.59 -1.66 -1.59
N HIS A 33 -10.31 -1.08 -2.75
CA HIS A 33 -11.23 -0.20 -3.45
C HIS A 33 -12.50 -0.94 -3.91
N LYS A 34 -12.37 -2.18 -4.41
CA LYS A 34 -13.51 -3.06 -4.74
C LYS A 34 -14.34 -3.41 -3.51
N ASN A 35 -13.71 -3.46 -2.33
CA ASN A 35 -14.37 -3.64 -1.04
C ASN A 35 -14.93 -2.33 -0.45
N THR A 36 -15.15 -1.29 -1.27
CA THR A 36 -15.77 0.00 -0.90
C THR A 36 -14.96 0.85 0.10
N PHE A 37 -13.69 0.54 0.33
CA PHE A 37 -12.84 1.38 1.18
C PHE A 37 -12.40 2.64 0.44
N SER A 38 -12.45 3.77 1.14
CA SER A 38 -12.01 5.05 0.59
C SER A 38 -10.49 5.11 0.47
N LYS A 39 -10.00 5.94 -0.47
CA LYS A 39 -8.56 6.23 -0.58
C LYS A 39 -7.95 6.68 0.75
N LYS A 40 -8.71 7.44 1.53
CA LYS A 40 -8.30 7.92 2.86
C LYS A 40 -8.11 6.75 3.82
N GLU A 41 -9.07 5.83 3.91
CA GLU A 41 -8.96 4.64 4.76
C GLU A 41 -7.78 3.74 4.35
N ILE A 42 -7.53 3.62 3.05
CA ILE A 42 -6.38 2.87 2.52
C ILE A 42 -5.06 3.58 2.89
N TYR A 43 -4.98 4.90 2.73
CA TYR A 43 -3.79 5.67 3.11
C TYR A 43 -3.52 5.63 4.62
N GLU A 44 -4.56 5.72 5.44
CA GLU A 44 -4.46 5.55 6.90
C GLU A 44 -3.91 4.17 7.28
N LEU A 45 -4.32 3.11 6.58
CA LEU A 45 -3.74 1.77 6.75
C LEU A 45 -2.23 1.75 6.46
N PHE A 46 -1.81 2.34 5.33
CA PHE A 46 -0.39 2.40 4.96
C PHE A 46 0.42 3.23 5.96
N LEU A 47 -0.12 4.33 6.49
CA LEU A 47 0.51 5.11 7.55
C LEU A 47 0.65 4.32 8.86
N GLU A 48 -0.38 3.57 9.25
CA GLU A 48 -0.30 2.70 10.44
C GLU A 48 0.75 1.60 10.23
N PHE A 49 0.80 1.00 9.04
CA PHE A 49 1.82 0.00 8.68
C PHE A 49 3.24 0.58 8.65
N HIS A 50 3.41 1.79 8.11
CA HIS A 50 4.70 2.49 8.06
C HIS A 50 5.29 2.72 9.45
N LYS A 51 4.45 3.14 10.40
CA LYS A 51 4.86 3.28 11.82
C LYS A 51 5.24 1.95 12.44
N GLU A 52 4.54 0.88 12.07
CA GLU A 52 4.81 -0.45 12.60
C GLU A 52 6.16 -1.00 12.11
N ILE A 53 6.47 -0.88 10.83
CA ILE A 53 7.74 -1.40 10.30
C ILE A 53 8.97 -0.72 10.91
N GLN A 54 8.85 0.54 11.34
CA GLN A 54 9.93 1.28 12.00
C GLN A 54 10.28 0.69 13.38
N ILE A 55 9.31 0.10 14.07
CA ILE A 55 9.49 -0.49 15.40
C ILE A 55 9.62 -2.02 15.36
N ASP A 56 9.33 -2.65 14.22
CA ASP A 56 9.40 -4.10 14.05
C ASP A 56 10.85 -4.57 13.95
N THR A 57 11.29 -5.38 14.91
CA THR A 57 12.67 -5.88 15.00
C THR A 57 13.10 -6.76 13.83
N ARG A 58 12.15 -7.30 13.04
CA ARG A 58 12.43 -8.08 11.82
C ARG A 58 12.95 -7.20 10.69
N ILE A 59 12.58 -5.92 10.66
CA ILE A 59 12.79 -5.02 9.50
C ILE A 59 13.48 -3.71 9.88
N ASN A 60 13.52 -3.33 11.16
CA ASN A 60 14.18 -2.10 11.64
C ASN A 60 15.65 -1.95 11.16
N ASN A 61 16.37 -3.06 10.96
CA ASN A 61 17.73 -3.04 10.42
C ASN A 61 17.83 -3.18 8.89
N ASN A 62 16.71 -3.28 8.19
CA ASN A 62 16.63 -3.46 6.74
C ASN A 62 16.13 -2.18 6.07
N GLU A 63 17.04 -1.21 5.99
CA GLU A 63 16.80 0.11 5.39
C GLU A 63 16.24 -0.01 3.95
N SER A 64 16.67 -1.01 3.18
CA SER A 64 16.14 -1.25 1.83
C SER A 64 14.65 -1.54 1.83
N VAL A 65 14.15 -2.31 2.79
CA VAL A 65 12.72 -2.65 2.90
C VAL A 65 11.91 -1.44 3.35
N TYR A 66 12.45 -0.62 4.25
CA TYR A 66 11.83 0.63 4.67
C TYR A 66 11.75 1.65 3.52
N ASN A 67 12.82 1.77 2.73
CA ASN A 67 12.86 2.65 1.57
C ASN A 67 11.82 2.24 0.52
N ARG A 68 11.63 0.93 0.26
CA ARG A 68 10.59 0.44 -0.66
C ARG A 68 9.18 0.91 -0.29
N LEU A 69 8.82 0.84 1.00
CA LEU A 69 7.50 1.31 1.44
C LEU A 69 7.40 2.84 1.35
N SER A 70 8.46 3.54 1.74
CA SER A 70 8.50 5.01 1.70
C SER A 70 8.41 5.52 0.26
N ASP A 71 9.18 4.95 -0.67
CA ASP A 71 9.13 5.25 -2.11
C ASP A 71 7.74 4.99 -2.70
N PHE A 72 7.10 3.88 -2.29
CA PHE A 72 5.73 3.57 -2.70
C PHE A 72 4.71 4.58 -2.16
N MET A 73 4.82 4.97 -0.89
CA MET A 73 3.94 5.95 -0.27
C MET A 73 4.17 7.37 -0.82
N ASP A 74 5.40 7.75 -1.09
CA ASP A 74 5.74 9.00 -1.77
C ASP A 74 5.15 9.01 -3.18
N GLY A 75 5.27 7.92 -3.94
CA GLY A 75 4.59 7.76 -5.22
C GLY A 75 3.05 7.82 -5.10
N PHE A 76 2.49 7.32 -4.01
CA PHE A 76 1.05 7.38 -3.73
C PHE A 76 0.57 8.81 -3.41
N VAL A 77 1.39 9.61 -2.70
CA VAL A 77 1.10 10.99 -2.30
C VAL A 77 1.41 12.01 -3.41
N ASP A 78 2.56 11.89 -4.06
CA ASP A 78 3.07 12.82 -5.09
C ASP A 78 2.27 12.71 -6.40
N GLN A 79 1.80 11.50 -6.74
CA GLN A 79 0.79 11.36 -7.81
C GLN A 79 -0.61 11.82 -7.39
N GLY A 80 -0.82 12.14 -6.10
CA GLY A 80 -2.12 12.40 -5.49
C GLY A 80 -3.20 11.53 -6.10
N MET A 81 -2.96 10.22 -6.28
CA MET A 81 -3.46 9.47 -7.44
C MET A 81 -4.74 10.08 -8.01
N SER A 82 -4.57 10.81 -9.12
CA SER A 82 -5.54 10.80 -10.21
C SER A 82 -5.82 9.33 -10.49
N PHE A 83 -6.72 8.73 -9.71
CA PHE A 83 -7.54 7.67 -10.22
C PHE A 83 -8.24 8.32 -11.41
N LYS A 84 -7.65 8.24 -12.60
CA LYS A 84 -8.46 7.82 -13.73
C LYS A 84 -9.01 6.46 -13.31
N ILE A 85 -10.14 6.50 -12.59
CA ILE A 85 -11.27 5.62 -12.90
C ILE A 85 -11.75 6.09 -14.28
N LEU A 86 -10.90 6.10 -15.31
CA LEU A 86 -11.46 6.06 -16.64
C LEU A 86 -11.68 4.59 -16.93
N PRO A 87 -12.88 4.23 -17.42
CA PRO A 87 -13.07 2.92 -17.98
C PRO A 87 -12.00 2.75 -19.04
N THR A 88 -11.55 1.50 -19.21
CA THR A 88 -10.69 1.05 -20.30
C THR A 88 -10.94 1.91 -21.53
N GLU A 89 -10.00 2.78 -21.91
CA GLU A 89 -10.06 3.40 -23.23
C GLU A 89 -9.85 2.25 -24.20
N SER A 90 -10.98 1.66 -24.59
CA SER A 90 -11.13 0.79 -25.74
C SER A 90 -10.88 1.67 -26.95
N TYR A 91 -9.62 1.85 -27.34
CA TYR A 91 -9.34 2.25 -28.69
C TYR A 91 -9.22 0.99 -29.55
N LYS A 92 -10.13 0.96 -30.54
CA LYS A 92 -10.20 0.06 -31.68
C LYS A 92 -8.85 -0.14 -32.37
#